data_AF-A0A8J9ZD23-F1
#
_entry.id   AF-A0A8J9ZD23-F1
#
_cell.length_a   1.000
_cell.length_b   1.000
_cell.length_c   1.000
_cell.angle_alpha   90.00
_cell.angle_beta   90.00
_cell.angle_gamma   90.00
#
_symmetry.space_group_name_H-M   'P 1'
#
loop_
_entity.id
_entity.type
_entity.pdbx_description
1 polymer ?
#
loop_
_entity_poly.entity_id
_entity_poly.type
_entity_poly.pdbx_seq_one_letter_code
_entity_poly.pdbx_strand_id
1 'polypeptide(L)'
;MCQRWDSQTPHGHTRTPANYPSSGLEHAQNYCRNPDNATRIWCFTMDPMKRWEWCDVPVCGWLERSPDWLIEATPNNRYPGCHGPDKVLDDNYTTYWNPISEQRSWYIIFDFAVTYNLSKIGVSNYGDTSHDISTFHFQTSEKRKTETRETNKTGESVADPYDWEDVLMVTDVVARTCKLQEFGGFSATGRFWKLNITKTHGAWQPWLREVTFFGARAQHVNDPEPTAESHLPK
;
A
#
# COMPACT_ATOMS: atom_id res chain seq x y z
N MET A 1 -11.26 20.03 4.44
CA MET A 1 -10.28 21.01 4.98
C MET A 1 -10.74 21.48 6.36
N CYS A 2 -9.83 21.46 7.35
CA CYS A 2 -10.13 21.81 8.73
C CYS A 2 -9.88 23.29 9.06
N GLN A 3 -10.65 23.83 10.00
CA GLN A 3 -10.37 25.09 10.68
C GLN A 3 -9.14 24.94 11.58
N ARG A 4 -8.31 25.99 11.65
CA ARG A 4 -7.16 26.00 12.55
C ARG A 4 -7.59 26.02 14.02
N TRP A 5 -6.87 25.29 14.88
CA TRP A 5 -7.18 25.21 16.32
C TRP A 5 -7.01 26.53 17.10
N ASP A 6 -6.31 27.51 16.54
CA ASP A 6 -6.19 28.86 17.09
C ASP A 6 -7.24 29.85 16.50
N SER A 7 -8.01 29.44 15.49
CA SER A 7 -9.08 30.24 14.90
C SER A 7 -10.39 30.10 15.69
N GLN A 8 -11.20 31.15 15.69
CA GLN A 8 -12.56 31.15 16.26
C GLN A 8 -13.67 31.26 15.19
N THR A 9 -13.30 31.18 13.91
CA THR A 9 -14.22 31.27 12.76
C THR A 9 -13.91 30.14 11.77
N PRO A 10 -14.92 29.47 11.18
CA PRO A 10 -16.37 29.66 11.38
C PRO A 10 -16.90 29.19 12.74
N HIS A 11 -16.21 28.27 13.41
CA HIS A 11 -16.69 27.68 14.65
C HIS A 11 -15.94 28.21 15.86
N GLY A 12 -16.59 29.05 16.68
CA GLY A 12 -16.05 29.42 17.98
C GLY A 12 -15.97 28.20 18.91
N HIS A 13 -14.85 28.01 19.59
CA HIS A 13 -14.60 26.85 20.43
C HIS A 13 -13.58 27.08 21.55
N THR A 14 -13.69 26.29 22.63
CA THR A 14 -12.76 26.34 23.77
C THR A 14 -11.50 25.49 23.61
N ARG A 15 -11.44 24.62 22.59
CA ARG A 15 -10.29 23.75 22.31
C ARG A 15 -9.16 24.49 21.58
N THR A 16 -8.56 25.46 22.25
CA THR A 16 -7.44 26.27 21.73
C THR A 16 -6.11 25.82 22.34
N PRO A 17 -4.96 26.12 21.70
CA PRO A 17 -3.65 25.86 22.29
C PRO A 17 -3.48 26.44 23.70
N ALA A 18 -4.07 27.61 23.97
CA ALA A 18 -4.03 28.25 25.28
C ALA A 18 -4.78 27.45 26.36
N ASN A 19 -5.92 26.85 26.01
CA ASN A 19 -6.73 26.07 26.95
C ASN A 19 -6.29 24.60 27.05
N TYR A 20 -5.60 24.09 26.03
CA TYR A 20 -5.15 22.70 25.90
C TYR A 20 -3.64 22.64 25.53
N PRO A 21 -2.74 23.19 26.37
CA PRO A 21 -1.32 23.34 26.04
C PRO A 21 -0.61 22.00 25.83
N SER A 22 -1.01 20.95 26.54
CA SER A 22 -0.40 19.61 26.42
C SER A 22 -1.01 18.74 25.31
N SER A 23 -1.96 19.25 24.52
CA SER A 23 -2.65 18.48 23.48
C SER A 23 -2.02 18.61 22.09
N GLY A 24 -0.88 19.31 21.98
CA GLY A 24 -0.17 19.51 20.72
C GLY A 24 -0.94 20.35 19.70
N LEU A 25 -1.95 21.13 20.14
CA LEU A 25 -2.76 21.99 19.27
C LEU A 25 -1.95 23.17 18.71
N GLU A 26 -0.93 23.63 19.44
CA GLU A 26 -0.05 24.75 19.05
C GLU A 26 0.64 24.54 17.69
N HIS A 27 1.04 23.29 17.41
CA HIS A 27 1.72 22.88 16.18
C HIS A 27 0.76 22.25 15.18
N ALA A 28 -0.50 22.09 15.55
CA ALA A 28 -1.46 21.37 14.73
C ALA A 28 -1.95 22.18 13.54
N GLN A 29 -1.89 23.51 13.56
CA GLN A 29 -2.45 24.35 12.48
C GLN A 29 -3.87 23.89 12.10
N ASN A 30 -4.08 23.44 10.86
CA ASN A 30 -5.32 22.87 10.31
C ASN A 30 -5.28 21.32 10.24
N TYR A 31 -4.39 20.64 10.96
CA TYR A 31 -4.34 19.19 11.05
C TYR A 31 -5.23 18.66 12.18
N CYS A 32 -5.76 17.46 11.98
CA CYS A 32 -6.63 16.80 12.94
C CYS A 32 -5.90 16.41 14.22
N ARG A 33 -6.60 16.49 15.35
CA ARG A 33 -6.07 16.17 16.69
C ARG A 33 -7.16 15.52 17.54
N ASN A 34 -6.78 15.08 18.72
CA ASN A 34 -7.68 14.51 19.71
C ASN A 34 -7.40 15.08 21.10
N PRO A 35 -7.78 16.35 21.36
CA PRO A 35 -7.55 16.99 22.65
C PRO A 35 -8.47 16.48 23.77
N ASP A 36 -9.51 15.70 23.44
CA ASP A 36 -10.57 15.26 24.36
C ASP A 36 -10.67 13.73 24.52
N ASN A 37 -9.63 13.00 24.12
CA ASN A 37 -9.53 11.55 24.26
C ASN A 37 -10.69 10.77 23.60
N ALA A 38 -11.18 11.30 22.48
CA ALA A 38 -12.14 10.64 21.60
C ALA A 38 -11.55 9.37 20.93
N THR A 39 -12.40 8.59 20.25
CA THR A 39 -11.99 7.32 19.62
C THR A 39 -11.18 7.48 18.34
N ARG A 40 -11.28 8.63 17.67
CA ARG A 40 -10.54 8.98 16.44
C ARG A 40 -10.06 10.41 16.52
N ILE A 41 -9.13 10.80 15.65
CA ILE A 41 -8.76 12.21 15.50
C ILE A 41 -9.80 12.93 14.64
N TRP A 42 -10.04 14.18 14.98
CA TRP A 42 -11.10 15.00 14.38
C TRP A 42 -10.62 16.44 14.23
N CYS A 43 -11.41 17.27 13.57
CA CYS A 43 -11.18 18.71 13.51
C CYS A 43 -12.50 19.48 13.39
N PHE A 44 -12.47 20.78 13.72
CA PHE A 44 -13.52 21.70 13.28
C PHE A 44 -13.42 21.88 11.78
N THR A 45 -14.55 21.92 11.06
CA THR A 45 -14.51 22.05 9.59
C THR A 45 -14.55 23.53 9.17
N MET A 46 -14.24 23.82 7.91
CA MET A 46 -14.42 25.16 7.35
C MET A 46 -15.86 25.43 6.87
N ASP A 47 -16.75 24.44 6.91
CA ASP A 47 -18.17 24.58 6.57
C ASP A 47 -18.96 25.11 7.78
N PRO A 48 -19.59 26.29 7.71
CA PRO A 48 -20.42 26.83 8.79
C PRO A 48 -21.59 25.92 9.18
N MET A 49 -22.05 25.03 8.29
CA MET A 49 -23.14 24.09 8.55
C MET A 49 -22.66 22.77 9.17
N LYS A 50 -21.36 22.47 9.14
CA LYS A 50 -20.79 21.26 9.70
C LYS A 50 -19.72 21.60 10.72
N ARG A 51 -20.10 21.63 12.01
CA ARG A 51 -19.21 22.09 13.09
C ARG A 51 -17.89 21.34 13.18
N TRP A 52 -17.92 20.02 13.07
CA TRP A 52 -16.74 19.18 13.17
C TRP A 52 -16.93 17.90 12.35
N GLU A 53 -15.84 17.22 12.04
CA GLU A 53 -15.87 15.90 11.42
C GLU A 53 -14.70 15.03 11.87
N TRP A 54 -14.89 13.71 11.78
CA TRP A 54 -13.78 12.76 11.88
C TRP A 54 -12.88 12.93 10.67
N CYS A 55 -11.58 12.83 10.90
CA CYS A 55 -10.62 12.87 9.82
C CYS A 55 -10.34 11.46 9.31
N ASP A 56 -10.35 11.32 7.98
CA ASP A 56 -9.79 10.17 7.29
C ASP A 56 -8.27 10.31 7.26
N VAL A 57 -7.65 10.06 8.41
CA VAL A 57 -6.19 9.95 8.48
C VAL A 57 -5.81 8.51 8.19
N PRO A 58 -4.96 8.28 7.17
CA PRO A 58 -4.44 6.95 6.90
C PRO A 58 -3.73 6.42 8.15
N VAL A 59 -4.26 5.35 8.73
CA VAL A 59 -3.56 4.63 9.81
C VAL A 59 -2.47 3.81 9.15
N CYS A 60 -1.20 4.07 9.50
CA CYS A 60 -0.11 3.19 9.11
C CYS A 60 -0.25 1.86 9.84
N GLY A 61 -0.33 0.77 9.09
CA GLY A 61 -0.51 -0.57 9.65
C GLY A 61 -0.40 -1.66 8.59
N TRP A 62 -0.61 -2.90 9.03
CA TRP A 62 -0.85 -4.00 8.11
C TRP A 62 -2.18 -3.76 7.40
N LEU A 63 -2.14 -3.78 6.07
CA LEU A 63 -3.32 -3.58 5.26
C LEU A 63 -4.21 -4.82 5.33
N GLU A 64 -5.53 -4.59 5.41
CA GLU A 64 -6.52 -5.65 5.22
C GLU A 64 -6.42 -6.17 3.79
N ARG A 65 -6.12 -7.46 3.64
CA ARG A 65 -5.95 -8.09 2.32
C ARG A 65 -7.28 -8.16 1.59
N SER A 66 -7.24 -7.93 0.28
CA SER A 66 -8.39 -8.14 -0.61
C SER A 66 -7.98 -9.01 -1.79
N PRO A 67 -8.61 -10.18 -2.01
CA PRO A 67 -8.36 -11.00 -3.19
C PRO A 67 -8.58 -10.25 -4.52
N ASP A 68 -9.43 -9.22 -4.52
CA ASP A 68 -9.70 -8.38 -5.70
C ASP A 68 -8.50 -7.53 -6.15
N TRP A 69 -7.48 -7.38 -5.29
CA TRP A 69 -6.25 -6.69 -5.69
C TRP A 69 -5.44 -7.49 -6.71
N LEU A 70 -5.62 -8.80 -6.76
CA LEU A 70 -4.90 -9.63 -7.71
C LEU A 70 -5.41 -9.39 -9.13
N ILE A 71 -4.57 -8.83 -10.00
CA ILE A 71 -4.94 -8.57 -11.41
C ILE A 71 -4.19 -9.44 -12.41
N GLU A 72 -2.98 -9.89 -12.07
CA GLU A 72 -2.18 -10.74 -12.95
C GLU A 72 -1.16 -11.53 -12.13
N ALA A 73 -0.89 -12.78 -12.52
CA ALA A 73 0.19 -13.56 -11.93
C ALA A 73 0.62 -14.67 -12.88
N THR A 74 1.79 -15.25 -12.60
CA THR A 74 2.22 -16.48 -13.27
C THR A 74 1.21 -17.61 -12.97
N PRO A 75 0.61 -18.23 -14.00
CA PRO A 75 -0.51 -19.13 -13.80
C PRO A 75 -0.08 -20.52 -13.29
N ASN A 76 -1.04 -21.26 -12.72
CA ASN A 76 -0.94 -22.71 -12.57
C ASN A 76 -1.84 -23.39 -13.60
N ASN A 77 -1.27 -23.78 -14.73
CA ASN A 77 -2.01 -24.44 -15.80
C ASN A 77 -2.25 -25.94 -15.56
N ARG A 78 -1.70 -26.52 -14.48
CA ARG A 78 -1.77 -27.96 -14.19
C ARG A 78 -2.88 -28.31 -13.20
N TYR A 79 -3.16 -27.44 -12.24
CA TYR A 79 -4.18 -27.64 -11.20
C TYR A 79 -5.05 -26.39 -11.05
N PRO A 80 -6.03 -26.17 -11.94
CA PRO A 80 -6.90 -25.01 -11.89
C PRO A 80 -7.64 -24.91 -10.55
N GLY A 81 -7.61 -23.75 -9.90
CA GLY A 81 -8.43 -23.42 -8.72
C GLY A 81 -7.90 -23.85 -7.35
N CYS A 82 -7.08 -24.90 -7.25
CA CYS A 82 -6.59 -25.38 -5.94
C CYS A 82 -5.38 -24.60 -5.40
N HIS A 83 -4.51 -24.13 -6.29
CA HIS A 83 -3.25 -23.46 -5.94
C HIS A 83 -3.05 -22.17 -6.76
N GLY A 84 -4.15 -21.45 -6.96
CA GLY A 84 -4.16 -20.20 -7.70
C GLY A 84 -3.43 -19.06 -6.95
N PRO A 85 -3.09 -17.99 -7.67
CA PRO A 85 -2.48 -16.79 -7.08
C PRO A 85 -3.38 -16.09 -6.04
N ASP A 86 -4.69 -16.33 -6.07
CA ASP A 86 -5.64 -15.81 -5.08
C ASP A 86 -5.34 -16.28 -3.65
N LYS A 87 -4.64 -17.41 -3.51
CA LYS A 87 -4.28 -17.98 -2.20
C LYS A 87 -3.33 -17.12 -1.40
N VAL A 88 -2.62 -16.17 -2.01
CA VAL A 88 -1.65 -15.31 -1.29
C VAL A 88 -2.31 -14.17 -0.52
N LEU A 89 -3.62 -13.98 -0.66
CA LEU A 89 -4.40 -12.90 -0.04
C LEU A 89 -5.65 -13.39 0.71
N ASP A 90 -5.81 -14.71 0.90
CA ASP A 90 -7.05 -15.29 1.45
C ASP A 90 -7.04 -15.45 2.99
N ASP A 91 -5.93 -15.09 3.66
CA ASP A 91 -5.72 -15.27 5.10
C ASP A 91 -5.85 -16.72 5.58
N ASN A 92 -5.53 -17.66 4.69
CA ASN A 92 -5.49 -19.06 4.97
C ASN A 92 -4.08 -19.61 4.79
N TYR A 93 -3.33 -19.64 5.90
CA TYR A 93 -1.98 -20.21 5.98
C TYR A 93 -1.90 -21.73 5.70
N THR A 94 -2.99 -22.39 5.30
CA THR A 94 -2.98 -23.80 4.83
C THR A 94 -3.06 -23.92 3.31
N THR A 95 -3.47 -22.88 2.59
CA THR A 95 -3.44 -22.80 1.13
C THR A 95 -2.13 -22.19 0.66
N TYR A 96 -1.85 -22.30 -0.64
CA TYR A 96 -0.65 -21.71 -1.24
C TYR A 96 -0.80 -21.60 -2.76
N TRP A 97 -0.13 -20.59 -3.32
CA TRP A 97 0.09 -20.43 -4.74
C TRP A 97 1.27 -21.31 -5.20
N ASN A 98 1.07 -22.00 -6.32
CA ASN A 98 2.05 -22.90 -6.94
C ASN A 98 2.12 -22.63 -8.45
N PRO A 99 2.83 -21.58 -8.90
CA PRO A 99 2.87 -21.19 -10.31
C PRO A 99 3.76 -22.11 -11.14
N ILE A 100 3.50 -22.21 -12.44
CA ILE A 100 4.35 -22.96 -13.37
C ILE A 100 4.93 -21.99 -14.39
N SER A 101 6.26 -21.93 -14.48
CA SER A 101 7.00 -21.08 -15.40
C SER A 101 8.20 -21.82 -15.96
N GLU A 102 8.34 -21.81 -17.29
CA GLU A 102 9.52 -22.37 -17.97
C GLU A 102 10.77 -21.51 -17.73
N GLN A 103 10.57 -20.21 -17.51
CA GLN A 103 11.63 -19.23 -17.33
C GLN A 103 12.20 -19.22 -15.91
N ARG A 104 11.62 -20.00 -14.97
CA ARG A 104 12.02 -20.04 -13.54
C ARG A 104 12.01 -18.66 -12.88
N SER A 105 11.09 -17.82 -13.34
CA SER A 105 10.74 -16.53 -12.76
C SER A 105 9.23 -16.50 -12.60
N TRP A 106 8.77 -15.95 -11.47
CA TRP A 106 7.36 -15.96 -11.09
C TRP A 106 6.99 -14.60 -10.53
N TYR A 107 5.81 -14.11 -10.89
CA TYR A 107 5.36 -12.80 -10.44
C TYR A 107 3.89 -12.78 -10.06
N ILE A 108 3.54 -11.80 -9.23
CA ILE A 108 2.18 -11.41 -8.89
C ILE A 108 2.09 -9.89 -9.02
N ILE A 109 1.05 -9.40 -9.70
CA ILE A 109 0.73 -7.98 -9.86
C ILE A 109 -0.56 -7.69 -9.11
N PHE A 110 -0.49 -6.67 -8.28
CA PHE A 110 -1.61 -6.17 -7.49
C PHE A 110 -2.03 -4.78 -7.97
N ASP A 111 -3.33 -4.55 -8.13
CA ASP A 111 -3.95 -3.23 -8.21
C ASP A 111 -4.70 -2.96 -6.90
N PHE A 112 -4.19 -2.05 -6.08
CA PHE A 112 -4.81 -1.71 -4.80
C PHE A 112 -6.08 -0.85 -4.93
N ALA A 113 -6.54 -0.59 -6.16
CA ALA A 113 -7.63 0.29 -6.57
C ALA A 113 -7.41 1.78 -6.26
N VAL A 114 -6.63 2.09 -5.23
CA VAL A 114 -6.17 3.41 -4.83
C VAL A 114 -4.67 3.36 -4.53
N THR A 115 -4.05 4.53 -4.48
CA THR A 115 -2.62 4.67 -4.20
C THR A 115 -2.33 4.46 -2.70
N TYR A 116 -1.29 3.70 -2.38
CA TYR A 116 -0.78 3.49 -1.03
C TYR A 116 0.69 3.91 -0.93
N ASN A 117 1.10 4.36 0.24
CA ASN A 117 2.50 4.46 0.64
C ASN A 117 2.85 3.21 1.47
N LEU A 118 3.69 2.34 0.94
CA LEU A 118 4.13 1.11 1.60
C LEU A 118 5.57 1.25 2.11
N SER A 119 5.85 0.54 3.21
CA SER A 119 7.18 0.50 3.83
C SER A 119 7.64 -0.88 4.27
N LYS A 120 6.75 -1.88 4.27
CA LYS A 120 7.12 -3.29 4.39
C LYS A 120 6.26 -4.19 3.51
N ILE A 121 6.84 -5.31 3.14
CA ILE A 121 6.14 -6.49 2.62
C ILE A 121 6.41 -7.66 3.57
N GLY A 122 5.39 -8.44 3.87
CA GLY A 122 5.50 -9.71 4.57
C GLY A 122 5.28 -10.86 3.62
N VAL A 123 6.10 -11.90 3.71
CA VAL A 123 6.03 -13.11 2.88
C VAL A 123 6.01 -14.34 3.79
N SER A 124 5.07 -15.25 3.54
CA SER A 124 4.97 -16.52 4.24
C SER A 124 5.17 -17.69 3.29
N ASN A 125 6.31 -18.36 3.37
CA ASN A 125 6.62 -19.55 2.58
C ASN A 125 5.84 -20.79 3.05
N TYR A 126 5.92 -21.87 2.26
CA TYR A 126 5.37 -23.17 2.65
C TYR A 126 6.12 -23.81 3.83
N GLY A 127 7.43 -23.57 3.93
CA GLY A 127 8.27 -24.02 5.03
C GLY A 127 9.12 -25.24 4.71
N ASP A 128 9.47 -25.45 3.44
CA ASP A 128 10.42 -26.49 3.02
C ASP A 128 11.75 -25.89 2.52
N THR A 129 12.55 -26.63 1.76
CA THR A 129 13.76 -26.10 1.10
C THR A 129 13.68 -26.07 -0.41
N SER A 130 12.68 -26.73 -0.99
CA SER A 130 12.57 -26.91 -2.43
C SER A 130 11.88 -25.71 -3.07
N HIS A 131 10.79 -25.29 -2.44
CA HIS A 131 9.81 -24.34 -2.94
C HIS A 131 9.86 -23.00 -2.19
N ASP A 132 10.51 -22.94 -1.03
CA ASP A 132 10.64 -21.68 -0.29
C ASP A 132 11.39 -20.62 -1.13
N ILE A 133 10.81 -19.43 -1.22
CA ILE A 133 11.42 -18.27 -1.88
C ILE A 133 12.73 -17.94 -1.19
N SER A 134 13.77 -17.60 -1.97
CA SER A 134 15.05 -17.10 -1.47
C SER A 134 15.35 -15.69 -1.96
N THR A 135 14.91 -15.32 -3.16
CA THR A 135 15.16 -13.99 -3.73
C THR A 135 13.93 -13.45 -4.45
N PHE A 136 13.60 -12.19 -4.17
CA PHE A 136 12.56 -11.46 -4.88
C PHE A 136 12.88 -9.97 -4.99
N HIS A 137 12.26 -9.35 -5.99
CA HIS A 137 12.16 -7.90 -6.16
C HIS A 137 10.73 -7.49 -5.84
N PHE A 138 10.57 -6.39 -5.12
CA PHE A 138 9.29 -5.74 -4.92
C PHE A 138 9.30 -4.40 -5.64
N GLN A 139 8.30 -4.20 -6.48
CA GLN A 139 8.27 -3.11 -7.45
C GLN A 139 6.95 -2.36 -7.36
N THR A 140 6.96 -1.09 -7.72
CA THR A 140 5.77 -0.23 -7.71
C THR A 140 5.58 0.49 -9.04
N SER A 141 4.36 0.90 -9.34
CA SER A 141 4.02 1.81 -10.43
C SER A 141 2.76 2.61 -10.12
N GLU A 142 2.74 3.90 -10.47
CA GLU A 142 1.55 4.74 -10.31
C GLU A 142 0.64 4.71 -11.55
N LYS A 143 1.19 4.39 -12.73
CA LYS A 143 0.48 4.47 -14.01
C LYS A 143 0.40 3.10 -14.67
N ARG A 144 -0.79 2.78 -15.16
CA ARG A 144 -0.95 1.86 -16.29
C ARG A 144 -0.82 2.70 -17.56
N LYS A 145 0.26 2.56 -18.33
CA LYS A 145 0.46 3.17 -19.64
C LYS A 145 -0.81 2.96 -20.46
N THR A 146 -1.53 4.06 -20.71
CA THR A 146 -2.77 4.05 -21.48
C THR A 146 -2.50 3.55 -22.88
N GLU A 147 -3.38 2.69 -23.37
CA GLU A 147 -3.47 2.20 -24.76
C GLU A 147 -3.54 3.37 -25.76
N THR A 148 -2.41 3.98 -26.13
CA THR A 148 -2.31 4.61 -27.44
C THR A 148 -2.25 3.48 -28.46
N ARG A 149 -3.40 3.22 -29.07
CA ARG A 149 -3.59 2.43 -30.29
C ARG A 149 -2.39 2.59 -31.24
N GLU A 150 -1.51 1.61 -31.25
CA GLU A 150 -0.88 1.13 -32.46
C GLU A 150 -1.21 -0.36 -32.58
N THR A 151 -2.27 -0.65 -33.32
CA THR A 151 -2.45 -1.98 -33.90
C THR A 151 -1.34 -2.19 -34.90
N ASN A 152 -0.17 -2.65 -34.44
CA ASN A 152 0.79 -3.24 -35.34
C ASN A 152 0.24 -4.63 -35.71
N LYS A 153 -0.08 -4.78 -37.00
CA LYS A 153 -0.55 -6.02 -37.66
C LYS A 153 0.51 -7.14 -37.69
N THR A 154 1.45 -7.12 -36.76
CA THR A 154 2.51 -8.10 -36.61
C THR A 154 2.55 -8.42 -35.13
N GLY A 155 2.16 -9.65 -34.77
CA GLY A 155 2.04 -10.11 -33.38
C GLY A 155 3.38 -10.14 -32.64
N GLU A 156 3.88 -8.96 -32.29
CA GLU A 156 5.11 -8.71 -31.56
C GLU A 156 4.76 -8.16 -30.17
N SER A 157 5.57 -8.48 -29.16
CA SER A 157 5.22 -8.38 -27.74
C SER A 157 4.62 -7.02 -27.37
N VAL A 158 3.42 -7.04 -26.79
CA VAL A 158 2.83 -5.87 -26.14
C VAL A 158 3.80 -5.42 -25.05
N ALA A 159 4.36 -4.22 -25.18
CA ALA A 159 5.24 -3.67 -24.15
C ALA A 159 4.54 -3.67 -22.79
N ASP A 160 5.29 -3.95 -21.70
CA ASP A 160 4.74 -3.98 -20.35
C ASP A 160 3.98 -2.66 -20.08
N PRO A 161 2.67 -2.72 -19.78
CA PRO A 161 1.85 -1.54 -19.61
C PRO A 161 2.19 -0.77 -18.33
N TYR A 162 3.08 -1.25 -17.47
CA TYR A 162 3.48 -0.55 -16.27
C TYR A 162 4.85 0.13 -16.44
N ASP A 163 5.13 1.07 -15.55
CA ASP A 163 6.45 1.67 -15.39
C ASP A 163 7.00 1.24 -14.03
N TRP A 164 7.60 0.05 -14.00
CA TRP A 164 8.04 -0.59 -12.76
C TRP A 164 9.30 0.06 -12.19
N GLU A 165 9.25 0.45 -10.94
CA GLU A 165 10.40 0.85 -10.14
C GLU A 165 10.69 -0.20 -9.05
N ASP A 166 11.92 -0.70 -8.98
CA ASP A 166 12.37 -1.58 -7.89
C ASP A 166 12.51 -0.79 -6.58
N VAL A 167 11.71 -1.12 -5.58
CA VAL A 167 11.74 -0.45 -4.26
C VAL A 167 12.47 -1.28 -3.20
N LEU A 168 12.56 -2.59 -3.40
CA LEU A 168 13.20 -3.52 -2.48
C LEU A 168 13.70 -4.76 -3.24
N MET A 169 14.95 -5.15 -2.96
CA MET A 169 15.53 -6.42 -3.39
C MET A 169 15.89 -7.23 -2.14
N VAL A 170 15.31 -8.42 -2.01
CA VAL A 170 15.58 -9.35 -0.91
C VAL A 170 16.28 -10.57 -1.46
N THR A 171 17.39 -10.99 -0.85
CA THR A 171 18.22 -12.12 -1.30
C THR A 171 18.39 -13.22 -0.26
N ASP A 172 17.81 -13.04 0.93
CA ASP A 172 18.08 -13.79 2.15
C ASP A 172 16.78 -14.23 2.87
N VAL A 173 15.69 -14.45 2.13
CA VAL A 173 14.47 -15.03 2.69
C VAL A 173 14.80 -16.39 3.32
N VAL A 174 14.47 -16.58 4.60
CA VAL A 174 14.81 -17.79 5.36
C VAL A 174 13.93 -18.96 4.92
N ALA A 175 14.56 -20.10 4.66
CA ALA A 175 13.87 -21.36 4.31
C ALA A 175 13.36 -22.11 5.56
N ARG A 176 12.63 -23.21 5.35
CA ARG A 176 12.18 -24.16 6.40
C ARG A 176 11.30 -23.51 7.46
N THR A 177 10.60 -22.44 7.09
CA THR A 177 9.68 -21.75 7.98
C THR A 177 8.47 -21.26 7.20
N CYS A 178 7.28 -21.55 7.73
CA CYS A 178 6.02 -20.98 7.29
C CYS A 178 5.59 -19.78 8.16
N LYS A 179 6.47 -19.30 9.04
CA LYS A 179 6.22 -18.05 9.77
C LYS A 179 6.37 -16.87 8.81
N LEU A 180 5.54 -15.86 9.02
CA LEU A 180 5.65 -14.58 8.31
C LEU A 180 7.04 -13.99 8.50
N GLN A 181 7.68 -13.63 7.38
CA GLN A 181 8.93 -12.90 7.36
C GLN A 181 8.67 -11.50 6.79
N GLU A 182 9.12 -10.48 7.52
CA GLU A 182 8.91 -9.08 7.17
C GLU A 182 10.15 -8.47 6.55
N PHE A 183 9.99 -7.75 5.45
CA PHE A 183 11.05 -7.07 4.74
C PHE A 183 10.64 -5.61 4.55
N GLY A 184 11.45 -4.70 5.07
CA GLY A 184 11.21 -3.25 5.01
C GLY A 184 12.47 -2.50 4.63
N GLY A 185 12.55 -1.22 5.03
CA GLY A 185 13.68 -0.35 4.69
C GLY A 185 13.47 0.47 3.42
N PHE A 186 12.25 0.47 2.88
CA PHE A 186 11.81 1.33 1.78
C PHE A 186 10.63 2.20 2.23
N SER A 187 10.35 3.25 1.47
CA SER A 187 9.13 4.05 1.55
C SER A 187 8.77 4.45 0.14
N ALA A 188 7.71 3.86 -0.41
CA ALA A 188 7.35 4.07 -1.80
C ALA A 188 5.85 4.18 -1.97
N THR A 189 5.45 5.04 -2.90
CA THR A 189 4.05 5.34 -3.21
C THR A 189 3.67 4.70 -4.53
N GLY A 190 2.55 4.00 -4.58
CA GLY A 190 2.01 3.46 -5.83
C GLY A 190 0.64 2.82 -5.68
N ARG A 191 -0.06 2.71 -6.79
CA ARG A 191 -1.31 1.95 -6.92
C ARG A 191 -1.07 0.50 -7.35
N PHE A 192 -0.14 0.30 -8.29
CA PHE A 192 0.21 -1.02 -8.80
C PHE A 192 1.48 -1.51 -8.14
N TRP A 193 1.48 -2.76 -7.69
CA TRP A 193 2.60 -3.37 -7.00
C TRP A 193 2.90 -4.73 -7.61
N LYS A 194 4.19 -5.06 -7.73
CA LYS A 194 4.62 -6.35 -8.28
C LYS A 194 5.60 -7.03 -7.35
N LEU A 195 5.25 -8.24 -6.94
CA LEU A 195 6.17 -9.18 -6.32
C LEU A 195 6.77 -10.04 -7.43
N ASN A 196 8.06 -9.89 -7.68
CA ASN A 196 8.80 -10.60 -8.72
C ASN A 196 9.83 -11.55 -8.09
N ILE A 197 9.49 -12.83 -7.99
CA ILE A 197 10.31 -13.88 -7.39
C ILE A 197 11.26 -14.43 -8.44
N THR A 198 12.56 -14.33 -8.15
CA THR A 198 13.61 -14.71 -9.09
C THR A 198 14.35 -15.99 -8.67
N LYS A 199 14.28 -16.38 -7.38
CA LYS A 199 14.88 -17.62 -6.88
C LYS A 199 14.10 -18.25 -5.74
N THR A 200 14.15 -19.57 -5.70
CA THR A 200 13.80 -20.42 -4.55
C THR A 200 15.06 -21.11 -4.03
N HIS A 201 15.02 -21.66 -2.82
CA HIS A 201 16.16 -22.37 -2.23
C HIS A 201 16.54 -23.65 -2.99
N GLY A 202 15.56 -24.39 -3.52
CA GLY A 202 15.80 -25.65 -4.21
C GLY A 202 15.62 -25.59 -5.72
N ALA A 203 15.51 -24.39 -6.28
CA ALA A 203 15.24 -24.16 -7.70
C ALA A 203 13.96 -24.86 -8.21
N TRP A 204 12.97 -25.12 -7.35
CA TRP A 204 11.61 -25.46 -7.81
C TRP A 204 10.75 -24.21 -7.87
N GLN A 205 9.55 -24.31 -8.43
CA GLN A 205 8.58 -23.22 -8.37
C GLN A 205 8.19 -22.88 -6.93
N PRO A 206 7.88 -21.63 -6.62
CA PRO A 206 7.60 -21.22 -5.25
C PRO A 206 6.28 -21.79 -4.75
N TRP A 207 6.23 -22.17 -3.47
CA TRP A 207 4.98 -22.42 -2.76
C TRP A 207 4.79 -21.31 -1.74
N LEU A 208 4.02 -20.29 -2.14
CA LEU A 208 3.81 -19.08 -1.38
C LEU A 208 2.44 -19.12 -0.71
N ARG A 209 2.40 -19.03 0.62
CA ARG A 209 1.16 -19.07 1.39
C ARG A 209 0.49 -17.71 1.44
N GLU A 210 1.21 -16.70 1.91
CA GLU A 210 0.62 -15.37 2.16
C GLU A 210 1.57 -14.25 1.82
N VAL A 211 1.00 -13.15 1.34
CA VAL A 211 1.65 -11.84 1.17
C VAL A 211 0.85 -10.80 1.94
N THR A 212 1.55 -9.98 2.72
CA THR A 212 0.94 -8.86 3.45
C THR A 212 1.74 -7.58 3.24
N PHE A 213 1.10 -6.44 3.42
CA PHE A 213 1.67 -5.13 3.12
C PHE A 213 1.51 -4.22 4.33
N PHE A 214 2.58 -3.50 4.68
CA PHE A 214 2.54 -2.50 5.73
C PHE A 214 2.64 -1.11 5.13
N GLY A 215 1.69 -0.26 5.44
CA GLY A 215 1.64 1.09 4.90
C GLY A 215 0.37 1.82 5.25
N ALA A 216 0.08 2.88 4.50
CA ALA A 216 -1.14 3.65 4.63
C ALA A 216 -1.60 4.16 3.27
N ARG A 217 -2.91 4.37 3.12
CA ARG A 217 -3.47 4.97 1.90
C ARG A 217 -2.82 6.34 1.66
N ALA A 218 -2.38 6.61 0.43
CA ALA A 218 -1.84 7.93 0.08
C ALA A 218 -2.97 8.97 0.09
N GLN A 219 -2.73 10.13 0.70
CA GLN A 219 -3.68 11.24 0.66
C GLN A 219 -3.72 11.84 -0.75
N HIS A 220 -4.91 12.20 -1.24
CA HIS A 220 -5.03 12.89 -2.53
C HIS A 220 -4.37 14.28 -2.44
N VAL A 221 -3.48 14.59 -3.39
CA VAL A 221 -2.77 15.89 -3.54
C VAL A 221 -3.71 17.09 -3.81
N ASN A 222 -5.03 16.88 -3.85
CA ASN A 222 -6.01 17.94 -4.14
C ASN A 222 -6.59 18.63 -2.89
N ASP A 223 -5.99 18.48 -1.71
CA ASP A 223 -6.23 19.45 -0.66
C ASP A 223 -5.47 20.74 -1.02
N PRO A 224 -6.16 21.88 -1.24
CA PRO A 224 -5.48 23.10 -1.64
C PRO A 224 -4.47 23.50 -0.57
N GLU A 225 -3.22 23.67 -0.99
CA GLU A 225 -2.16 24.31 -0.23
C GLU A 225 -2.73 25.63 0.33
N PRO A 226 -2.63 25.92 1.64
CA PRO A 226 -3.10 27.19 2.17
C PRO A 226 -2.26 28.28 1.52
N THR A 227 -2.87 29.02 0.59
CA THR A 227 -2.28 30.20 -0.03
C THR A 227 -1.76 31.10 1.07
N ALA A 228 -0.47 31.38 1.04
CA ALA A 228 0.14 32.40 1.88
C ALA A 228 -0.52 33.75 1.55
N GLU A 229 -1.56 34.13 2.29
CA GLU A 229 -2.12 35.47 2.19
C GLU A 229 -1.12 36.47 2.77
N SER A 230 -0.78 37.42 1.91
CA SER A 230 0.15 38.51 2.13
C SER A 230 -0.25 39.34 3.35
N HIS A 231 0.70 39.54 4.25
CA HIS A 231 0.62 40.60 5.25
C HIS A 231 0.58 41.96 4.53
N LEU A 232 -0.57 42.62 4.59
CA LEU A 232 -0.69 44.06 4.38
C LEU A 232 -0.87 44.71 5.77
N PRO A 233 0.08 45.55 6.22
CA PRO A 233 -0.05 46.24 7.49
C PRO A 233 -1.08 47.38 7.38
N LYS A 234 -1.90 47.53 8.43
CA LYS A 234 -2.52 48.79 8.81
C LYS A 234 -1.87 49.26 10.10
#